data_AF-A0A498S923-F1
#
_entry.id   AF-A0A498S923-F1
#
_cell.length_a   1.000
_cell.length_b   1.000
_cell.length_c   1.000
_cell.angle_alpha   90.00
_cell.angle_beta   90.00
_cell.angle_gamma   90.00
#
_symmetry.space_group_name_H-M   'P 1'
#
loop_
_entity.id
_entity.type
_entity.pdbx_description
1 polymer ?
#
loop_
_entity_poly.entity_id
_entity_poly.type
_entity_poly.pdbx_seq_one_letter_code
_entity_poly.pdbx_strand_id
1 'polypeptide(L)'
;MTMNSEGRYQMANGYHSWLSIFQMFDTNYDGYIATHDLRRFVRNSAASFGLSREEADALLRNIDRNGDHLLDFAEFCTLMSRAKKLRMRHVLFRAAQMVVPRSSRTVPFNYLQQYNCFPPPFFMICISILEIAIYVYYVAQLRSGIELYGPVPQKSLLIFNPHRTNEVWRYFTYMFIHIGITHLIFNVLTQIILGIPLELVHKFWRIALVYLSGVLAGSLLDYAIDPRTYLAGASGGVYALLAAHIAELLINWSEMEFAFSRALALAILIASDVSVVIYHRYYLNATDKVSQVSHLAGFVAGVLMGTVVLRNFRKKNWERVIWWIAFAITCLSFSTLIILNVMQHI
;
A
#
# COMPACT_ATOMS: atom_id res chain seq x y z
N MET A 1 -5.86 8.65 32.45
CA MET A 1 -7.17 8.49 33.10
C MET A 1 -7.75 9.87 33.28
N THR A 2 -8.97 10.11 32.81
CA THR A 2 -9.68 11.38 33.00
C THR A 2 -11.05 11.05 33.62
N MET A 3 -11.35 11.66 34.76
CA MET A 3 -12.64 11.51 35.44
C MET A 3 -13.70 12.31 34.68
N ASN A 4 -14.86 11.71 34.43
CA ASN A 4 -16.03 12.47 33.99
C ASN A 4 -16.80 13.02 35.21
N SER A 5 -17.71 13.94 34.95
CA SER A 5 -18.51 14.64 35.96
C SER A 5 -19.47 13.77 36.77
N GLU A 6 -19.56 12.46 36.49
CA GLU A 6 -20.40 11.50 37.21
C GLU A 6 -19.59 10.55 38.11
N GLY A 7 -18.30 10.80 38.31
CA GLY A 7 -17.46 9.93 39.15
C GLY A 7 -17.20 8.54 38.54
N ARG A 8 -17.53 8.34 37.25
CA ARG A 8 -17.23 7.11 36.53
C ARG A 8 -15.92 7.26 35.77
N TYR A 9 -15.02 6.31 35.96
CA TYR A 9 -13.78 6.24 35.20
C TYR A 9 -14.08 5.96 33.72
N GLN A 10 -13.83 6.93 32.84
CA GLN A 10 -13.83 6.70 31.40
C GLN A 10 -12.55 5.94 31.03
N MET A 11 -12.68 4.63 30.81
CA MET A 11 -11.62 3.77 30.32
C MET A 11 -11.55 3.86 28.78
N ALA A 12 -10.34 3.93 28.21
CA ALA A 12 -10.15 3.98 26.75
C ALA A 12 -10.79 2.74 26.06
N ASN A 13 -11.36 2.89 24.86
CA ASN A 13 -12.17 1.88 24.15
C ASN A 13 -11.60 0.44 24.12
N GLY A 14 -10.27 0.25 24.19
CA GLY A 14 -9.66 -1.08 24.28
C GLY A 14 -9.84 -1.81 25.62
N TYR A 15 -9.96 -1.07 26.73
CA TYR A 15 -10.09 -1.62 28.08
C TYR A 15 -11.49 -2.17 28.36
N HIS A 16 -12.53 -1.57 27.76
CA HIS A 16 -13.90 -2.11 27.86
C HIS A 16 -14.00 -3.52 27.26
N SER A 17 -13.32 -3.76 26.14
CA SER A 17 -13.25 -5.10 25.54
C SER A 17 -12.44 -6.10 26.38
N TRP A 18 -11.45 -5.64 27.16
CA TRP A 18 -10.66 -6.54 28.00
C TRP A 18 -11.37 -6.86 29.32
N LEU A 19 -12.12 -5.89 29.87
CA LEU A 19 -12.94 -6.10 31.05
C LEU A 19 -14.05 -7.12 30.78
N SER A 20 -14.72 -7.06 29.64
CA SER A 20 -15.75 -8.05 29.28
C SER A 20 -15.17 -9.46 29.09
N ILE A 21 -13.95 -9.57 28.56
CA ILE A 21 -13.24 -10.85 28.45
C ILE A 21 -12.85 -11.34 29.85
N PHE A 22 -12.31 -10.46 30.70
CA PHE A 22 -11.94 -10.80 32.08
C PHE A 22 -13.14 -11.34 32.87
N GLN A 23 -14.28 -10.64 32.80
CA GLN A 23 -15.54 -11.05 33.43
C GLN A 23 -16.09 -12.39 32.89
N MET A 24 -15.73 -12.77 31.66
CA MET A 24 -16.08 -14.07 31.10
C MET A 24 -15.26 -15.21 31.72
N PHE A 25 -14.05 -14.92 32.21
CA PHE A 25 -13.18 -15.88 32.89
C PHE A 25 -13.38 -15.91 34.41
N ASP A 26 -13.74 -14.77 35.00
CA ASP A 26 -14.12 -14.62 36.42
C ASP A 26 -15.55 -15.14 36.66
N THR A 27 -15.70 -16.47 36.62
CA THR A 27 -17.01 -17.13 36.70
C THR A 27 -17.67 -17.06 38.08
N ASN A 28 -16.89 -16.84 39.13
CA ASN A 28 -17.34 -16.69 40.51
C ASN A 28 -17.43 -15.22 40.97
N TYR A 29 -17.08 -14.27 40.09
CA TYR A 29 -17.15 -12.82 40.32
C TYR A 29 -16.33 -12.35 41.53
N ASP A 30 -15.23 -13.04 41.82
CA ASP A 30 -14.34 -12.69 42.94
C ASP A 30 -13.28 -11.64 42.55
N GLY A 31 -13.23 -11.27 41.26
CA GLY A 31 -12.29 -10.30 40.72
C GLY A 31 -10.93 -10.89 40.36
N TYR A 32 -10.79 -12.22 40.35
CA TYR A 32 -9.55 -12.92 40.05
C TYR A 32 -9.77 -14.07 39.05
N ILE A 33 -8.70 -14.41 38.32
CA ILE A 33 -8.68 -15.59 37.45
C ILE A 33 -7.62 -16.56 37.95
N ALA A 34 -8.01 -17.81 38.19
CA ALA A 34 -7.04 -18.84 38.58
C ALA A 34 -5.99 -19.04 37.49
N THR A 35 -4.71 -18.90 37.85
CA THR A 35 -3.59 -18.94 36.89
C THR A 35 -3.50 -20.24 36.10
N HIS A 36 -3.94 -21.37 36.68
CA HIS A 36 -3.93 -22.67 36.02
C HIS A 36 -4.93 -22.77 34.84
N ASP A 37 -6.14 -22.23 35.01
CA ASP A 37 -7.18 -22.20 33.98
C ASP A 37 -6.79 -21.29 32.83
N LEU A 38 -6.22 -20.13 33.16
CA LEU A 38 -5.71 -19.20 32.16
C LEU A 38 -4.56 -19.80 31.35
N ARG A 39 -3.62 -20.50 32.00
CA ARG A 39 -2.52 -21.20 31.30
C ARG A 39 -3.07 -22.24 30.33
N ARG A 40 -4.06 -23.03 30.75
CA ARG A 40 -4.72 -24.03 29.90
C ARG A 40 -5.41 -23.36 28.70
N PHE A 41 -6.15 -22.29 28.95
CA PHE A 41 -6.83 -21.54 27.90
C PHE A 41 -5.86 -20.94 26.89
N VAL A 42 -4.84 -20.21 27.35
CA VAL A 42 -3.85 -19.55 26.48
C VAL A 42 -3.11 -20.58 25.63
N ARG A 43 -2.77 -21.75 26.18
CA ARG A 43 -2.17 -22.85 25.41
C ARG A 43 -3.12 -23.45 24.38
N ASN A 44 -4.39 -23.66 24.74
CA ASN A 44 -5.40 -24.22 23.82
C ASN A 44 -5.76 -23.23 22.70
N SER A 45 -5.77 -21.93 22.99
CA SER A 45 -6.07 -20.87 22.04
C SER A 45 -4.83 -20.31 21.34
N ALA A 46 -3.61 -20.75 21.70
CA ALA A 46 -2.34 -20.26 21.15
C ALA A 46 -2.35 -20.28 19.61
N ALA A 47 -2.82 -21.38 19.02
CA ALA A 47 -2.90 -21.54 17.57
C ALA A 47 -3.84 -20.51 16.91
N SER A 48 -4.95 -20.16 17.56
CA SER A 48 -5.90 -19.14 17.07
C SER A 48 -5.28 -17.73 17.07
N PHE A 49 -4.38 -17.47 18.02
CA PHE A 49 -3.58 -16.24 18.06
C PHE A 49 -2.31 -16.30 17.20
N GLY A 50 -2.03 -17.44 16.55
CA GLY A 50 -0.85 -17.66 15.72
C GLY A 50 0.46 -17.79 16.49
N LEU A 51 0.40 -18.25 17.75
CA LEU A 51 1.55 -18.41 18.66
C LEU A 51 2.03 -19.86 18.70
N SER A 52 3.34 -20.08 18.81
CA SER A 52 3.87 -21.41 19.16
C SER A 52 3.61 -21.76 20.64
N ARG A 53 3.76 -23.03 21.02
CA ARG A 53 3.63 -23.43 22.43
C ARG A 53 4.67 -22.75 23.32
N GLU A 54 5.89 -22.59 22.83
CA GLU A 54 7.00 -21.94 23.53
C GLU A 54 6.73 -20.45 23.75
N GLU A 55 6.08 -19.79 22.78
CA GLU A 55 5.70 -18.38 22.88
C GLU A 55 4.48 -18.15 23.77
N ALA A 56 3.52 -19.08 23.76
CA ALA A 56 2.40 -19.08 24.71
C ALA A 56 2.93 -19.25 26.15
N ASP A 57 3.90 -20.14 26.35
CA ASP A 57 4.56 -20.30 27.65
C ASP A 57 5.38 -19.06 28.03
N ALA A 58 6.05 -18.43 27.05
CA ALA A 58 6.76 -17.16 27.28
C ALA A 58 5.84 -16.02 27.70
N LEU A 59 4.63 -15.96 27.14
CA LEU A 59 3.59 -15.02 27.55
C LEU A 59 3.20 -15.22 29.00
N LEU A 60 3.07 -16.49 29.40
CA LEU A 60 2.64 -16.94 30.72
C LEU A 60 3.71 -16.81 31.81
N ARG A 61 4.96 -16.48 31.46
CA ARG A 61 6.05 -16.27 32.43
C ARG A 61 5.86 -14.96 33.21
N ASN A 62 6.00 -15.05 34.53
CA ASN A 62 5.99 -13.92 35.46
C ASN A 62 4.76 -13.00 35.26
N ILE A 63 3.59 -13.59 35.01
CA ILE A 63 2.32 -12.86 34.98
C ILE A 63 1.83 -12.63 36.40
N ASP A 64 1.79 -13.70 37.19
CA ASP A 64 1.53 -13.70 38.63
C ASP A 64 2.76 -13.09 39.32
N ARG A 65 2.70 -11.78 39.60
CA ARG A 65 3.84 -11.01 40.15
C ARG A 65 3.86 -11.04 41.67
N ASN A 66 2.69 -11.14 42.28
CA ASN A 66 2.51 -11.20 43.72
C ASN A 66 2.60 -12.64 44.26
N GLY A 67 2.60 -13.65 43.39
CA GLY A 67 2.80 -15.06 43.73
C GLY A 67 1.59 -15.71 44.38
N ASP A 68 0.40 -15.15 44.20
CA ASP A 68 -0.83 -15.59 44.87
C ASP A 68 -1.60 -16.68 44.09
N HIS A 69 -1.08 -17.08 42.92
CA HIS A 69 -1.69 -18.05 42.00
C HIS A 69 -3.05 -17.62 41.42
N LEU A 70 -3.44 -16.39 41.68
CA LEU A 70 -4.58 -15.69 41.14
C LEU A 70 -4.07 -14.60 40.19
N LEU A 71 -4.99 -13.95 39.49
CA LEU A 71 -4.62 -13.01 38.45
C LEU A 71 -5.64 -11.90 38.44
N ASP A 72 -5.20 -10.73 38.88
CA ASP A 72 -6.06 -9.55 38.96
C ASP A 72 -6.25 -8.90 37.57
N PHE A 73 -7.16 -7.93 37.49
CA PHE A 73 -7.43 -7.25 36.23
C PHE A 73 -6.21 -6.49 35.66
N ALA A 74 -5.29 -5.99 36.49
CA ALA A 74 -4.11 -5.27 36.05
C ALA A 74 -3.05 -6.22 35.45
N GLU A 75 -2.86 -7.38 36.07
CA GLU A 75 -2.03 -8.47 35.56
C GLU A 75 -2.62 -9.04 34.26
N PHE A 76 -3.95 -9.16 34.19
CA PHE A 76 -4.65 -9.57 32.97
C PHE A 76 -4.43 -8.57 31.82
N CYS A 77 -4.55 -7.26 32.09
CA CYS A 77 -4.25 -6.22 31.11
C CYS A 77 -2.79 -6.30 30.61
N THR A 78 -1.85 -6.61 31.52
CA THR A 78 -0.43 -6.79 31.19
C THR A 78 -0.22 -7.99 30.26
N LEU A 79 -0.88 -9.12 30.55
CA LEU A 79 -0.89 -10.30 29.68
C LEU A 79 -1.45 -9.96 28.29
N MET A 80 -2.61 -9.32 28.22
CA MET A 80 -3.26 -8.97 26.95
C MET A 80 -2.40 -8.02 26.10
N SER A 81 -1.73 -7.06 26.74
CA SER A 81 -0.78 -6.16 26.06
C SER A 81 0.41 -6.93 25.47
N ARG A 82 1.00 -7.86 26.22
CA ARG A 82 2.09 -8.73 25.73
C ARG A 82 1.61 -9.63 24.58
N ALA A 83 0.43 -10.23 24.71
CA ALA A 83 -0.16 -11.10 23.70
C ALA A 83 -0.43 -10.33 22.39
N LYS A 84 -0.98 -9.11 22.50
CA LYS A 84 -1.18 -8.21 21.36
C LYS A 84 0.13 -7.86 20.68
N LYS A 85 1.19 -7.54 21.45
CA LYS A 85 2.53 -7.25 20.91
C LYS A 85 3.13 -8.46 20.17
N LEU A 86 3.01 -9.66 20.73
CA LEU A 86 3.47 -10.90 20.09
C LEU A 86 2.67 -11.25 18.84
N ARG A 87 1.33 -11.11 18.86
CA ARG A 87 0.50 -11.26 17.66
C ARG A 87 0.89 -10.27 16.57
N MET A 88 1.11 -9.00 16.93
CA MET A 88 1.60 -8.00 15.98
C MET A 88 2.97 -8.39 15.42
N ARG A 89 3.89 -8.94 16.24
CA ARG A 89 5.17 -9.45 15.77
C ARG A 89 5.00 -10.57 14.74
N HIS A 90 4.07 -11.50 14.95
CA HIS A 90 3.76 -12.57 13.99
C HIS A 90 3.15 -12.05 12.69
N VAL A 91 2.21 -11.11 12.78
CA VAL A 91 1.63 -10.47 11.61
C VAL A 91 2.71 -9.73 10.82
N LEU A 92 3.57 -8.97 11.50
CA LEU A 92 4.73 -8.30 10.90
C LEU A 92 5.70 -9.30 10.28
N PHE A 93 5.95 -10.44 10.92
CA PHE A 93 6.81 -11.50 10.38
C PHE A 93 6.24 -12.09 9.09
N ARG A 94 4.96 -12.48 9.08
CA ARG A 94 4.28 -12.98 7.88
C ARG A 94 4.24 -11.92 6.78
N ALA A 95 3.97 -10.66 7.13
CA ALA A 95 4.01 -9.54 6.20
C ALA A 95 5.41 -9.36 5.61
N ALA A 96 6.45 -9.39 6.43
CA ALA A 96 7.84 -9.32 5.98
C ALA A 96 8.18 -10.48 5.03
N GLN A 97 7.69 -11.70 5.30
CA GLN A 97 7.88 -12.85 4.40
C GLN A 97 7.19 -12.68 3.04
N MET A 98 6.08 -11.93 2.95
CA MET A 98 5.42 -11.63 1.67
C MET A 98 6.23 -10.71 0.76
N VAL A 99 7.11 -9.89 1.35
CA VAL A 99 7.92 -8.90 0.62
C VAL A 99 9.39 -9.32 0.50
N VAL A 100 9.94 -10.04 1.48
CA VAL A 100 11.35 -10.40 1.51
C VAL A 100 11.60 -11.71 0.76
N PRO A 101 12.52 -11.71 -0.23
CA PRO A 101 12.86 -12.89 -1.01
C PRO A 101 13.48 -14.00 -0.16
N ARG A 102 13.22 -15.26 -0.53
CA ARG A 102 13.68 -16.46 0.20
C ARG A 102 15.20 -16.47 0.44
N SER A 103 16.00 -16.10 -0.55
CA SER A 103 17.47 -16.05 -0.44
C SER A 103 17.99 -15.08 0.63
N SER A 104 17.23 -14.05 1.01
CA SER A 104 17.66 -13.05 1.99
C SER A 104 17.24 -13.38 3.43
N ARG A 105 16.64 -14.55 3.68
CA ARG A 105 16.13 -14.95 5.00
C ARG A 105 17.21 -15.68 5.81
N THR A 106 18.11 -14.94 6.45
CA THR A 106 19.15 -15.52 7.32
C THR A 106 18.58 -15.86 8.71
N VAL A 107 18.21 -17.13 8.93
CA VAL A 107 17.78 -17.75 10.21
C VAL A 107 16.56 -17.09 10.89
N PRO A 108 15.49 -17.84 11.23
CA PRO A 108 14.18 -17.28 11.63
C PRO A 108 14.19 -16.28 12.79
N PHE A 109 15.17 -16.32 13.69
CA PHE A 109 15.25 -15.42 14.86
C PHE A 109 16.12 -14.16 14.66
N ASN A 110 17.09 -14.18 13.73
CA ASN A 110 18.13 -13.14 13.66
C ASN A 110 17.76 -11.94 12.79
N TYR A 111 17.02 -12.15 11.69
CA TYR A 111 16.63 -11.06 10.79
C TYR A 111 15.52 -10.15 11.37
N LEU A 112 14.68 -10.64 12.29
CA LEU A 112 13.63 -9.85 12.93
C LEU A 112 14.19 -8.78 13.89
N GLN A 113 15.30 -9.08 14.57
CA GLN A 113 16.04 -8.09 15.37
C GLN A 113 16.79 -7.09 14.47
N GLN A 114 17.14 -7.50 13.25
CA GLN A 114 17.75 -6.63 12.22
C GLN A 114 16.73 -5.90 11.34
N TYR A 115 15.42 -6.20 11.48
CA TYR A 115 14.37 -5.55 10.71
C TYR A 115 14.14 -4.14 11.25
N ASN A 116 14.99 -3.23 10.81
CA ASN A 116 14.71 -1.81 10.86
C ASN A 116 13.96 -1.49 9.57
N CYS A 117 12.77 -0.88 9.66
CA CYS A 117 12.05 -0.24 8.55
C CYS A 117 12.82 0.98 8.04
N PHE A 118 14.14 0.88 7.92
CA PHE A 118 15.05 1.96 7.61
C PHE A 118 15.78 1.66 6.29
N PRO A 119 15.68 2.54 5.28
CA PRO A 119 14.88 3.76 5.30
C PRO A 119 13.36 3.44 5.28
N PRO A 120 12.52 4.24 5.97
CA PRO A 120 11.06 4.11 5.89
C PRO A 120 10.57 4.33 4.45
N PRO A 121 9.34 3.92 4.11
CA PRO A 121 8.77 4.13 2.78
C PRO A 121 8.47 5.63 2.58
N PHE A 122 9.52 6.40 2.34
CA PHE A 122 9.53 7.84 2.24
C PHE A 122 8.78 8.33 1.00
N PHE A 123 9.04 7.73 -0.16
CA PHE A 123 8.49 8.23 -1.42
C PHE A 123 6.96 8.11 -1.44
N MET A 124 6.41 6.93 -1.14
CA MET A 124 4.96 6.70 -1.17
C MET A 124 4.21 7.55 -0.15
N ILE A 125 4.76 7.70 1.07
CA ILE A 125 4.12 8.53 2.10
C ILE A 125 4.17 10.01 1.69
N CYS A 126 5.33 10.50 1.22
CA CYS A 126 5.48 11.90 0.83
C CYS A 126 4.59 12.27 -0.36
N ILE A 127 4.52 11.43 -1.39
CA ILE A 127 3.72 11.74 -2.58
C ILE A 127 2.22 11.71 -2.26
N SER A 128 1.75 10.75 -1.45
CA SER A 128 0.36 10.73 -0.96
C SER A 128 0.00 11.94 -0.09
N ILE A 129 0.89 12.39 0.81
CA ILE A 129 0.66 13.61 1.59
C ILE A 129 0.54 14.82 0.67
N LEU A 130 1.40 14.91 -0.35
CA LEU A 130 1.40 16.01 -1.30
C LEU A 130 0.12 16.04 -2.16
N GLU A 131 -0.35 14.89 -2.64
CA GLU A 131 -1.63 14.74 -3.35
C GLU A 131 -2.81 15.23 -2.48
N ILE A 132 -2.88 14.79 -1.21
CA ILE A 132 -3.93 15.20 -0.27
C ILE A 132 -3.86 16.71 0.00
N ALA A 133 -2.66 17.24 0.26
CA ALA A 133 -2.47 18.66 0.56
C ALA A 133 -2.90 19.55 -0.63
N ILE A 134 -2.53 19.17 -1.85
CA ILE A 134 -2.90 19.90 -3.07
C ILE A 134 -4.40 19.80 -3.32
N TYR A 135 -5.01 18.63 -3.09
CA TYR A 135 -6.46 18.49 -3.19
C TYR A 135 -7.20 19.41 -2.20
N VAL A 136 -6.80 19.42 -0.92
CA VAL A 136 -7.40 20.30 0.10
C VAL A 136 -7.23 21.77 -0.28
N TYR A 137 -6.06 22.16 -0.78
CA TYR A 137 -5.79 23.52 -1.25
C TYR A 137 -6.78 23.94 -2.36
N TYR A 138 -6.99 23.11 -3.38
CA TYR A 138 -7.89 23.45 -4.48
C TYR A 138 -9.37 23.43 -4.09
N VAL A 139 -9.78 22.53 -3.18
CA VAL A 139 -11.14 22.54 -2.61
C VAL A 139 -11.39 23.85 -1.86
N ALA A 140 -10.43 24.32 -1.05
CA ALA A 140 -10.52 25.58 -0.34
C ALA A 140 -10.56 26.78 -1.31
N GLN A 141 -9.73 26.76 -2.36
CA GLN A 141 -9.65 27.83 -3.35
C GLN A 141 -10.94 27.97 -4.17
N LEU A 142 -11.53 26.85 -4.61
CA LEU A 142 -12.73 26.84 -5.45
C LEU A 142 -14.03 27.09 -4.65
N ARG A 143 -13.98 27.00 -3.31
CA ARG A 143 -15.15 27.10 -2.41
C ARG A 143 -16.29 26.13 -2.77
N SER A 144 -15.97 25.04 -3.46
CA SER A 144 -16.94 24.02 -3.89
C SER A 144 -17.36 23.06 -2.79
N GLY A 145 -16.55 22.94 -1.73
CA GLY A 145 -16.68 21.87 -0.75
C GLY A 145 -16.15 20.53 -1.29
N ILE A 146 -16.38 19.46 -0.52
CA ILE A 146 -15.93 18.10 -0.85
C ILE A 146 -17.03 17.41 -1.67
N GLU A 147 -16.88 17.39 -2.99
CA GLU A 147 -17.81 16.66 -3.88
C GLU A 147 -17.24 15.29 -4.29
N LEU A 148 -18.13 14.36 -4.67
CA LEU A 148 -17.73 12.99 -5.03
C LEU A 148 -16.98 12.91 -6.37
N TYR A 149 -17.43 13.67 -7.39
CA TYR A 149 -16.99 13.53 -8.79
C TYR A 149 -16.59 14.87 -9.46
N GLY A 150 -16.30 15.88 -8.64
CA GLY A 150 -15.97 17.24 -9.06
C GLY A 150 -15.52 18.12 -7.89
N PRO A 151 -15.32 19.42 -8.13
CA PRO A 151 -14.99 20.02 -9.42
C PRO A 151 -13.55 19.64 -9.86
N VAL A 152 -13.21 19.93 -11.12
CA VAL A 152 -11.84 19.80 -11.63
C VAL A 152 -11.17 21.17 -11.64
N PRO A 153 -9.99 21.36 -11.01
CA PRO A 153 -9.27 22.63 -11.08
C PRO A 153 -8.59 22.81 -12.45
N GLN A 154 -9.37 23.02 -13.51
CA GLN A 154 -8.88 23.16 -14.89
C GLN A 154 -7.93 24.34 -15.09
N LYS A 155 -8.05 25.38 -14.26
CA LYS A 155 -7.15 26.56 -14.28
C LYS A 155 -5.87 26.35 -13.46
N SER A 156 -5.64 25.15 -12.94
CA SER A 156 -4.44 24.83 -12.16
C SER A 156 -3.16 25.00 -12.98
N LEU A 157 -2.08 25.40 -12.31
CA LEU A 157 -0.73 25.39 -12.89
C LEU A 157 -0.14 23.98 -13.03
N LEU A 158 -0.73 22.99 -12.35
CA LEU A 158 -0.21 21.63 -12.26
C LEU A 158 -0.91 20.66 -13.22
N ILE A 159 -2.15 20.94 -13.63
CA ILE A 159 -2.90 20.09 -14.58
C ILE A 159 -2.18 20.01 -15.92
N PHE A 160 -2.24 18.86 -16.58
CA PHE A 160 -1.75 18.74 -17.95
C PHE A 160 -2.67 19.54 -18.88
N ASN A 161 -2.07 20.46 -19.64
CA ASN A 161 -2.78 21.31 -20.58
C ASN A 161 -2.20 21.09 -21.98
N PRO A 162 -2.97 20.52 -22.93
CA PRO A 162 -2.48 20.19 -24.26
C PRO A 162 -2.13 21.43 -25.11
N HIS A 163 -2.55 22.62 -24.68
CA HIS A 163 -2.22 23.89 -25.34
C HIS A 163 -0.97 24.57 -24.74
N ARG A 164 -0.35 23.98 -23.71
CA ARG A 164 0.82 24.52 -23.01
C ARG A 164 1.92 23.48 -22.81
N THR A 165 2.23 22.72 -23.84
CA THR A 165 3.25 21.66 -23.84
C THR A 165 4.67 22.16 -23.59
N ASN A 166 4.96 23.43 -23.90
CA ASN A 166 6.23 24.09 -23.53
C ASN A 166 6.44 24.13 -21.99
N GLU A 167 5.37 24.03 -21.21
CA GLU A 167 5.42 23.94 -19.74
C GLU A 167 5.69 22.49 -19.29
N VAL A 168 6.92 22.00 -19.52
CA VAL A 168 7.31 20.58 -19.40
C VAL A 168 6.97 19.93 -18.06
N TRP A 169 6.95 20.70 -16.96
CA TRP A 169 6.56 20.17 -15.65
C TRP A 169 5.14 19.59 -15.63
N ARG A 170 4.24 20.08 -16.48
CA ARG A 170 2.85 19.60 -16.58
C ARG A 170 2.72 18.14 -16.97
N TYR A 171 3.71 17.58 -17.67
CA TYR A 171 3.77 16.15 -17.97
C TYR A 171 3.93 15.27 -16.73
N PHE A 172 4.35 15.85 -15.59
CA PHE A 172 4.48 15.17 -14.31
C PHE A 172 3.47 15.67 -13.28
N THR A 173 3.33 16.99 -13.13
CA THR A 173 2.58 17.59 -12.02
C THR A 173 1.08 17.31 -12.05
N TYR A 174 0.55 16.85 -13.18
CA TYR A 174 -0.86 16.49 -13.31
C TYR A 174 -1.28 15.38 -12.34
N MET A 175 -0.32 14.56 -11.88
CA MET A 175 -0.54 13.52 -10.87
C MET A 175 -1.10 14.06 -9.55
N PHE A 176 -0.89 15.34 -9.25
CA PHE A 176 -1.40 15.96 -8.02
C PHE A 176 -2.83 16.46 -8.11
N ILE A 177 -3.39 16.56 -9.32
CA ILE A 177 -4.74 17.10 -9.54
C ILE A 177 -5.73 15.94 -9.58
N HIS A 178 -6.78 16.00 -8.75
CA HIS A 178 -7.80 14.94 -8.65
C HIS A 178 -9.20 15.50 -8.92
N ILE A 179 -10.08 14.62 -9.42
CA ILE A 179 -11.45 14.93 -9.82
C ILE A 179 -12.38 14.41 -8.71
N GLY A 180 -12.60 15.22 -7.68
CA GLY A 180 -13.39 14.86 -6.50
C GLY A 180 -12.70 13.89 -5.54
N ILE A 181 -13.38 13.63 -4.41
CA ILE A 181 -12.79 12.91 -3.28
C ILE A 181 -12.65 11.41 -3.55
N THR A 182 -13.57 10.82 -4.33
CA THR A 182 -13.54 9.38 -4.65
C THR A 182 -12.29 9.04 -5.45
N HIS A 183 -11.99 9.86 -6.47
CA HIS A 183 -10.81 9.69 -7.31
C HIS A 183 -9.51 9.81 -6.48
N LEU A 184 -9.43 10.76 -5.54
CA LEU A 184 -8.28 10.89 -4.64
C LEU A 184 -8.13 9.67 -3.71
N ILE A 185 -9.21 9.28 -3.03
CA ILE A 185 -9.17 8.18 -2.05
C ILE A 185 -8.70 6.89 -2.72
N PHE A 186 -9.26 6.53 -3.88
CA PHE A 186 -8.87 5.31 -4.58
C PHE A 186 -7.41 5.35 -5.07
N ASN A 187 -6.92 6.49 -5.58
CA ASN A 187 -5.52 6.62 -5.96
C ASN A 187 -4.59 6.47 -4.76
N VAL A 188 -4.78 7.26 -3.70
CA VAL A 188 -3.92 7.22 -2.51
C VAL A 188 -3.96 5.84 -1.84
N LEU A 189 -5.14 5.24 -1.71
CA LEU A 189 -5.30 3.93 -1.08
C LEU A 189 -4.55 2.86 -1.90
N THR A 190 -4.77 2.81 -3.21
CA THR A 190 -4.13 1.82 -4.09
C THR A 190 -2.62 2.03 -4.15
N GLN A 191 -2.18 3.28 -4.25
CA GLN A 191 -0.77 3.68 -4.20
C GLN A 191 -0.07 3.23 -2.93
N ILE A 192 -0.70 3.42 -1.76
CA ILE A 192 -0.12 3.00 -0.47
C ILE A 192 -0.08 1.47 -0.38
N ILE A 193 -1.17 0.78 -0.73
CA ILE A 193 -1.28 -0.68 -0.65
C ILE A 193 -0.25 -1.37 -1.57
N LEU A 194 -0.10 -0.89 -2.79
CA LEU A 194 0.81 -1.48 -3.79
C LEU A 194 2.24 -0.95 -3.63
N GLY A 195 2.40 0.36 -3.41
CA GLY A 195 3.68 1.04 -3.42
C GLY A 195 4.55 0.80 -2.19
N ILE A 196 3.99 0.79 -0.97
CA ILE A 196 4.80 0.61 0.25
C ILE A 196 5.53 -0.74 0.25
N PRO A 197 4.89 -1.88 -0.03
CA PRO A 197 5.59 -3.16 -0.12
C PRO A 197 6.74 -3.12 -1.14
N LEU A 198 6.51 -2.55 -2.32
CA LEU A 198 7.56 -2.41 -3.35
C LEU A 198 8.71 -1.53 -2.87
N GLU A 199 8.42 -0.42 -2.19
CA GLU A 199 9.43 0.52 -1.71
C GLU A 199 10.31 -0.09 -0.61
N LEU A 200 9.72 -0.86 0.31
CA LEU A 200 10.47 -1.55 1.37
C LEU A 200 11.49 -2.56 0.82
N VAL A 201 11.14 -3.23 -0.29
CA VAL A 201 11.99 -4.25 -0.93
C VAL A 201 13.03 -3.62 -1.86
N HIS A 202 12.59 -2.72 -2.74
CA HIS A 202 13.40 -2.22 -3.85
C HIS A 202 14.08 -0.89 -3.56
N LYS A 203 13.69 -0.20 -2.48
CA LYS A 203 14.08 1.16 -2.08
C LYS A 203 13.35 2.26 -2.85
N PHE A 204 13.18 3.39 -2.16
CA PHE A 204 12.38 4.55 -2.58
C PHE A 204 12.70 5.03 -4.00
N TRP A 205 13.98 5.20 -4.35
CA TRP A 205 14.37 5.78 -5.64
C TRP A 205 14.02 4.87 -6.83
N ARG A 206 14.05 3.54 -6.66
CA ARG A 206 13.65 2.60 -7.73
C ARG A 206 12.17 2.69 -8.01
N ILE A 207 11.37 2.77 -6.94
CA ILE A 207 9.92 2.88 -7.06
C ILE A 207 9.51 4.26 -7.56
N ALA A 208 10.24 5.33 -7.17
CA ALA A 208 10.05 6.66 -7.72
C ALA A 208 10.26 6.68 -9.24
N LEU A 209 11.32 6.04 -9.76
CA LEU A 209 11.55 5.95 -11.20
C LEU A 209 10.41 5.23 -11.93
N VAL A 210 9.94 4.10 -11.39
CA VAL A 210 8.81 3.35 -11.96
C VAL A 210 7.53 4.19 -11.96
N TYR A 211 7.18 4.79 -10.81
CA TYR A 211 5.99 5.61 -10.66
C TYR A 211 6.00 6.82 -11.61
N LEU A 212 7.08 7.60 -11.60
CA LEU A 212 7.22 8.80 -12.43
C LEU A 212 7.28 8.46 -13.92
N SER A 213 7.83 7.29 -14.30
CA SER A 213 7.79 6.82 -15.68
C SER A 213 6.36 6.51 -16.15
N GLY A 214 5.51 5.99 -15.26
CA GLY A 214 4.10 5.75 -15.55
C GLY A 214 3.31 7.03 -15.76
N VAL A 215 3.55 8.03 -14.89
CA VAL A 215 2.98 9.37 -15.02
C VAL A 215 3.42 10.03 -16.33
N LEU A 216 4.71 10.00 -16.64
CA LEU A 216 5.24 10.58 -17.88
C LEU A 216 4.72 9.86 -19.13
N ALA A 217 4.71 8.53 -19.14
CA ALA A 217 4.16 7.76 -20.26
C ALA A 217 2.66 8.03 -20.44
N GLY A 218 1.93 8.21 -19.33
CA GLY A 218 0.54 8.59 -19.31
C GLY A 218 0.25 9.87 -20.06
N SER A 219 0.89 10.97 -19.67
CA SER A 219 0.72 12.27 -20.33
C SER A 219 1.20 12.30 -21.78
N LEU A 220 2.34 11.67 -22.07
CA LEU A 220 2.89 11.62 -23.43
C LEU A 220 1.99 10.84 -24.40
N LEU A 221 1.47 9.67 -24.00
CA LEU A 221 0.61 8.86 -24.86
C LEU A 221 -0.79 9.46 -25.00
N ASP A 222 -1.35 10.00 -23.91
CA ASP A 222 -2.65 10.67 -23.93
C ASP A 222 -2.65 11.83 -24.94
N TYR A 223 -1.63 12.69 -24.90
CA TYR A 223 -1.47 13.78 -25.87
C TYR A 223 -1.26 13.30 -27.31
N ALA A 224 -0.46 12.26 -27.50
CA ALA A 224 -0.19 11.72 -28.83
C ALA A 224 -1.47 11.16 -29.50
N ILE A 225 -2.41 10.63 -28.72
CA ILE A 225 -3.68 10.06 -29.21
C ILE A 225 -4.78 11.12 -29.31
N ASP A 226 -4.94 11.95 -28.27
CA ASP A 226 -5.97 12.99 -28.21
C ASP A 226 -5.40 14.32 -27.68
N PRO A 227 -4.88 15.19 -28.59
CA PRO A 227 -4.22 16.45 -28.22
C PRO A 227 -5.19 17.56 -27.78
N ARG A 228 -6.41 17.20 -27.33
CA ARG A 228 -7.44 18.15 -26.85
C ARG A 228 -7.81 17.93 -25.39
N THR A 229 -7.41 16.81 -24.81
CA THR A 229 -7.85 16.41 -23.49
C THR A 229 -6.92 16.94 -22.40
N TYR A 230 -7.51 17.48 -21.34
CA TYR A 230 -6.78 17.83 -20.12
C TYR A 230 -6.63 16.58 -19.27
N LEU A 231 -5.43 16.32 -18.77
CA LEU A 231 -5.14 15.15 -17.95
C LEU A 231 -4.94 15.55 -16.49
N ALA A 232 -5.54 14.77 -15.58
CA ALA A 232 -5.48 14.94 -14.14
C ALA A 232 -5.55 13.57 -13.45
N GLY A 233 -4.72 13.36 -12.44
CA GLY A 233 -4.78 12.20 -11.55
C GLY A 233 -3.48 11.43 -11.49
N ALA A 234 -3.19 10.87 -10.32
CA ALA A 234 -2.02 10.03 -10.05
C ALA A 234 -2.05 8.65 -10.75
N SER A 235 -3.15 8.32 -11.44
CA SER A 235 -3.45 6.96 -11.87
C SER A 235 -2.42 6.37 -12.83
N GLY A 236 -1.79 7.16 -13.72
CA GLY A 236 -0.67 6.67 -14.54
C GLY A 236 0.47 6.06 -13.70
N GLY A 237 0.79 6.67 -12.56
CA GLY A 237 1.75 6.14 -11.59
C GLY A 237 1.21 4.93 -10.82
N VAL A 238 -0.07 4.93 -10.43
CA VAL A 238 -0.71 3.81 -9.73
C VAL A 238 -0.74 2.54 -10.58
N TYR A 239 -1.10 2.64 -11.86
CA TYR A 239 -1.06 1.51 -12.79
C TYR A 239 0.37 1.05 -13.07
N ALA A 240 1.36 1.96 -13.04
CA ALA A 240 2.76 1.57 -13.11
C ALA A 240 3.19 0.75 -11.88
N LEU A 241 2.72 1.07 -10.68
CA LEU A 241 2.97 0.25 -9.48
C LEU A 241 2.30 -1.12 -9.59
N LEU A 242 1.04 -1.15 -10.05
CA LEU A 242 0.31 -2.40 -10.29
C LEU A 242 1.08 -3.31 -11.26
N ALA A 243 1.55 -2.75 -12.37
CA ALA A 243 2.36 -3.46 -13.35
C ALA A 243 3.76 -3.84 -12.84
N ALA A 244 4.36 -3.04 -11.96
CA ALA A 244 5.64 -3.36 -11.33
C ALA A 244 5.57 -4.62 -10.47
N HIS A 245 4.42 -4.89 -9.82
CA HIS A 245 4.20 -6.17 -9.15
C HIS A 245 4.21 -7.36 -10.11
N ILE A 246 3.71 -7.17 -11.34
CA ILE A 246 3.76 -8.21 -12.39
C ILE A 246 5.21 -8.42 -12.84
N ALA A 247 5.97 -7.35 -13.10
CA ALA A 247 7.38 -7.45 -13.45
C ALA A 247 8.19 -8.19 -12.35
N GLU A 248 7.90 -7.91 -11.08
CA GLU A 248 8.52 -8.64 -9.97
C GLU A 248 8.13 -10.12 -9.95
N LEU A 249 6.87 -10.45 -10.18
CA LEU A 249 6.43 -11.85 -10.29
C LEU A 249 7.14 -12.57 -11.43
N LEU A 250 7.32 -11.92 -12.59
CA LEU A 250 7.98 -12.52 -13.75
C LEU A 250 9.48 -12.78 -13.51
N ILE A 251 10.18 -11.81 -12.89
CA ILE A 251 11.63 -11.92 -12.66
C ILE A 251 11.96 -12.78 -11.44
N ASN A 252 11.19 -12.62 -10.35
CA ASN A 252 11.55 -13.16 -9.04
C ASN A 252 10.62 -14.30 -8.58
N TRP A 253 9.84 -14.93 -9.46
CA TRP A 253 8.86 -15.98 -9.13
C TRP A 253 9.38 -17.03 -8.13
N SER A 254 10.56 -17.59 -8.39
CA SER A 254 11.13 -18.67 -7.57
C SER A 254 11.52 -18.24 -6.15
N GLU A 255 11.78 -16.94 -5.96
CA GLU A 255 12.18 -16.37 -4.68
C GLU A 255 10.98 -16.00 -3.80
N MET A 256 9.76 -16.02 -4.34
CA MET A 256 8.56 -15.61 -3.65
C MET A 256 7.85 -16.80 -3.01
N GLU A 257 7.53 -16.70 -1.73
CA GLU A 257 6.86 -17.78 -1.00
C GLU A 257 5.40 -17.94 -1.39
N PHE A 258 4.71 -16.82 -1.62
CA PHE A 258 3.28 -16.75 -1.95
C PHE A 258 3.05 -16.22 -3.37
N ALA A 259 3.90 -16.61 -4.33
CA ALA A 259 3.85 -16.12 -5.72
C ALA A 259 2.46 -16.29 -6.34
N PHE A 260 1.86 -17.47 -6.20
CA PHE A 260 0.53 -17.76 -6.74
C PHE A 260 -0.57 -16.92 -6.10
N SER A 261 -0.59 -16.82 -4.76
CA SER A 261 -1.59 -16.00 -4.05
C SER A 261 -1.49 -14.52 -4.44
N ARG A 262 -0.26 -14.02 -4.63
CA ARG A 262 -0.02 -12.66 -5.11
C ARG A 262 -0.48 -12.48 -6.56
N ALA A 263 -0.19 -13.43 -7.44
CA ALA A 263 -0.64 -13.40 -8.82
C ALA A 263 -2.18 -13.42 -8.92
N LEU A 264 -2.84 -14.27 -8.13
CA LEU A 264 -4.29 -14.34 -8.05
C LEU A 264 -4.90 -13.03 -7.53
N ALA A 265 -4.33 -12.44 -6.46
CA ALA A 265 -4.80 -11.16 -5.93
C ALA A 265 -4.68 -10.02 -6.96
N LEU A 266 -3.57 -9.96 -7.71
CA LEU A 266 -3.39 -8.98 -8.78
C LEU A 266 -4.36 -9.22 -9.95
N ALA A 267 -4.60 -10.48 -10.33
CA ALA A 267 -5.55 -10.82 -11.38
C ALA A 267 -6.97 -10.39 -11.00
N ILE A 268 -7.39 -10.62 -9.76
CA ILE A 268 -8.69 -10.17 -9.24
C ILE A 268 -8.77 -8.64 -9.25
N LEU A 269 -7.72 -7.95 -8.79
CA LEU A 269 -7.68 -6.49 -8.76
C LEU A 269 -7.83 -5.89 -10.16
N ILE A 270 -7.04 -6.37 -11.13
CA ILE A 270 -7.11 -5.93 -12.54
C ILE A 270 -8.47 -6.25 -13.15
N ALA A 271 -8.99 -7.47 -12.93
CA ALA A 271 -10.29 -7.87 -13.45
C ALA A 271 -11.43 -7.01 -12.87
N SER A 272 -11.38 -6.67 -11.58
CA SER A 272 -12.36 -5.81 -10.93
C SER A 272 -12.34 -4.40 -11.51
N ASP A 273 -11.15 -3.84 -11.72
CA ASP A 273 -10.95 -2.50 -12.28
C ASP A 273 -11.50 -2.40 -13.71
N VAL A 274 -11.13 -3.35 -14.58
CA VAL A 274 -11.64 -3.44 -15.96
C VAL A 274 -13.16 -3.64 -15.97
N SER A 275 -13.69 -4.43 -15.03
CA SER A 275 -15.12 -4.70 -14.93
C SER A 275 -15.92 -3.44 -14.54
N VAL A 276 -15.39 -2.60 -13.65
CA VAL A 276 -15.99 -1.30 -13.29
C VAL A 276 -16.04 -0.40 -14.52
N VAL A 277 -14.96 -0.29 -15.29
CA VAL A 277 -14.91 0.52 -16.52
C VAL A 277 -15.94 0.04 -17.55
N ILE A 278 -16.01 -1.27 -17.81
CA ILE A 278 -16.99 -1.86 -18.72
C ILE A 278 -18.41 -1.58 -18.22
N TYR A 279 -18.66 -1.74 -16.93
CA TYR A 279 -19.98 -1.49 -16.35
C TYR A 279 -20.42 -0.03 -16.53
N HIS A 280 -19.56 0.93 -16.19
CA HIS A 280 -19.85 2.36 -16.36
C HIS A 280 -20.09 2.74 -17.82
N ARG A 281 -19.30 2.18 -18.75
CA ARG A 281 -19.39 2.47 -20.18
C ARG A 281 -20.65 1.91 -20.82
N TYR A 282 -21.02 0.67 -20.53
CA TYR A 282 -22.09 -0.03 -21.24
C TYR A 282 -23.44 -0.03 -20.52
N TYR A 283 -23.46 0.06 -19.19
CA TYR A 283 -24.71 -0.02 -18.42
C TYR A 283 -25.16 1.32 -17.86
N LEU A 284 -24.23 2.18 -17.45
CA LEU A 284 -24.58 3.51 -16.90
C LEU A 284 -24.54 4.62 -17.95
N ASN A 285 -24.02 4.36 -19.16
CA ASN A 285 -23.73 5.37 -20.19
C ASN A 285 -23.00 6.60 -19.63
N ALA A 286 -22.20 6.40 -18.59
CA ALA A 286 -21.42 7.46 -17.97
C ALA A 286 -20.18 7.73 -18.83
N THR A 287 -19.86 9.01 -19.02
CA THR A 287 -18.56 9.40 -19.58
C THR A 287 -17.55 9.47 -18.45
N ASP A 288 -16.60 8.55 -18.46
CA ASP A 288 -15.49 8.59 -17.50
C ASP A 288 -14.64 9.82 -17.79
N LYS A 289 -14.50 10.67 -16.77
CA LYS A 289 -13.61 11.85 -16.82
C LYS A 289 -12.13 11.47 -16.64
N VAL A 290 -11.83 10.18 -16.52
CA VAL A 290 -10.50 9.63 -16.28
C VAL A 290 -9.98 9.01 -17.57
N SER A 291 -8.73 9.33 -17.94
CA SER A 291 -8.12 8.82 -19.17
C SER A 291 -7.70 7.35 -19.04
N GLN A 292 -8.36 6.48 -19.81
CA GLN A 292 -7.99 5.07 -19.95
C GLN A 292 -6.66 4.89 -20.69
N VAL A 293 -6.33 5.83 -21.58
CA VAL A 293 -5.05 5.85 -22.30
C VAL A 293 -3.89 6.04 -21.32
N SER A 294 -4.05 6.96 -20.36
CA SER A 294 -3.03 7.16 -19.32
C SER A 294 -2.85 5.93 -18.43
N HIS A 295 -3.92 5.18 -18.13
CA HIS A 295 -3.83 3.94 -17.36
C HIS A 295 -3.04 2.87 -18.11
N LEU A 296 -3.37 2.66 -19.40
CA LEU A 296 -2.67 1.71 -20.26
C LEU A 296 -1.18 2.06 -20.41
N ALA A 297 -0.88 3.33 -20.67
CA ALA A 297 0.50 3.80 -20.79
C ALA A 297 1.29 3.57 -19.49
N GLY A 298 0.69 3.92 -18.36
CA GLY A 298 1.25 3.69 -17.03
C GLY A 298 1.53 2.21 -16.78
N PHE A 299 0.59 1.33 -17.12
CA PHE A 299 0.74 -0.11 -16.98
C PHE A 299 1.90 -0.66 -17.83
N VAL A 300 1.97 -0.29 -19.12
CA VAL A 300 3.05 -0.72 -20.02
C VAL A 300 4.41 -0.20 -19.51
N ALA A 301 4.49 1.08 -19.15
CA ALA A 301 5.69 1.66 -18.57
C ALA A 301 6.10 0.95 -17.28
N GLY A 302 5.14 0.59 -16.42
CA GLY A 302 5.40 -0.15 -15.17
C GLY A 302 5.97 -1.55 -15.37
N VAL A 303 5.51 -2.31 -16.39
CA VAL A 303 6.11 -3.62 -16.71
C VAL A 303 7.54 -3.45 -17.20
N LEU A 304 7.76 -2.52 -18.13
CA LEU A 304 9.06 -2.27 -18.74
C LEU A 304 10.07 -1.72 -17.73
N MET A 305 9.74 -0.61 -17.07
CA MET A 305 10.59 0.02 -16.06
C MET A 305 10.70 -0.85 -14.81
N GLY A 306 9.66 -1.60 -14.45
CA GLY A 306 9.75 -2.63 -13.41
C GLY A 306 10.83 -3.67 -13.74
N THR A 307 10.86 -4.13 -14.99
CA THR A 307 11.86 -5.11 -15.45
C THR A 307 13.28 -4.54 -15.47
N VAL A 308 13.44 -3.27 -15.82
CA VAL A 308 14.74 -2.59 -15.91
C VAL A 308 15.27 -2.18 -14.53
N VAL A 309 14.40 -1.65 -13.67
CA VAL A 309 14.80 -0.95 -12.45
C VAL A 309 14.63 -1.81 -11.21
N LEU A 310 13.71 -2.77 -11.12
CA LEU A 310 13.55 -3.55 -9.88
C LEU A 310 14.74 -4.48 -9.63
N ARG A 311 14.93 -4.87 -8.37
CA ARG A 311 16.03 -5.76 -7.98
C ARG A 311 15.72 -7.17 -8.46
N ASN A 312 16.68 -7.74 -9.17
CA ASN A 312 16.72 -9.17 -9.46
C ASN A 312 17.58 -9.86 -8.38
N PHE A 313 16.95 -10.71 -7.56
CA PHE A 313 17.60 -11.35 -6.42
C PHE A 313 18.43 -12.57 -6.79
N ARG A 314 18.11 -13.24 -7.91
CA ARG A 314 18.90 -14.37 -8.43
C ARG A 314 19.06 -14.26 -9.95
N LYS A 315 20.17 -13.65 -10.36
CA LYS A 315 20.48 -13.45 -11.78
C LYS A 315 20.65 -14.78 -12.52
N LYS A 316 19.74 -15.07 -13.43
CA LYS A 316 19.89 -16.10 -14.47
C LYS A 316 20.34 -15.47 -15.79
N ASN A 317 20.94 -16.26 -16.65
CA ASN A 317 21.49 -15.75 -17.93
C ASN A 317 20.40 -15.20 -18.86
N TRP A 318 19.22 -15.84 -18.92
CA TRP A 318 18.10 -15.37 -19.74
C TRP A 318 17.50 -14.05 -19.23
N GLU A 319 17.52 -13.81 -17.92
CA GLU A 319 17.02 -12.56 -17.32
C GLU A 319 17.86 -11.36 -17.74
N ARG A 320 19.17 -11.56 -17.99
CA ARG A 320 20.03 -10.50 -18.55
C ARG A 320 19.61 -10.11 -19.96
N VAL A 321 19.22 -11.09 -20.78
CA VAL A 321 18.73 -10.84 -22.16
C VAL A 321 17.41 -10.08 -22.10
N ILE A 322 16.47 -10.52 -21.25
CA ILE A 322 15.20 -9.81 -21.04
C ILE A 322 15.43 -8.39 -20.55
N TRP A 323 16.38 -8.18 -19.64
CA TRP A 323 16.71 -6.84 -19.15
C TRP A 323 17.15 -5.92 -20.29
N TRP A 324 18.05 -6.39 -21.18
CA TRP A 324 18.49 -5.59 -22.34
C TRP A 324 17.36 -5.33 -23.34
N ILE A 325 16.50 -6.32 -23.59
CA ILE A 325 15.32 -6.15 -24.46
C ILE A 325 14.37 -5.11 -23.86
N ALA A 326 14.03 -5.24 -22.57
CA ALA A 326 13.17 -4.28 -21.88
C ALA A 326 13.77 -2.88 -21.86
N PHE A 327 15.08 -2.75 -21.63
CA PHE A 327 15.78 -1.47 -21.67
C PHE A 327 15.70 -0.83 -23.06
N ALA A 328 16.01 -1.58 -24.12
CA ALA A 328 15.94 -1.08 -25.50
C ALA A 328 14.51 -0.66 -25.88
N ILE A 329 13.50 -1.48 -25.55
CA ILE A 329 12.09 -1.16 -25.81
C ILE A 329 11.67 0.09 -25.04
N THR A 330 12.11 0.24 -23.79
CA THR A 330 11.82 1.44 -22.97
C THR A 330 12.42 2.69 -23.60
N CYS A 331 13.70 2.66 -23.97
CA CYS A 331 14.36 3.81 -24.60
C CYS A 331 13.67 4.19 -25.91
N LEU A 332 13.32 3.19 -26.74
CA LEU A 332 12.65 3.42 -28.01
C LEU A 332 11.24 4.00 -27.81
N SER A 333 10.45 3.46 -26.87
CA SER A 333 9.07 3.90 -26.65
C SER A 333 9.01 5.34 -26.13
N PHE A 334 9.82 5.69 -25.12
CA PHE A 334 9.88 7.05 -24.62
C PHE A 334 10.41 8.03 -25.67
N SER A 335 11.45 7.65 -26.42
CA SER A 335 11.98 8.52 -27.49
C SER A 335 10.93 8.78 -28.57
N THR A 336 10.21 7.73 -28.99
CA THR A 336 9.13 7.84 -29.98
C THR A 336 8.02 8.76 -29.49
N LEU A 337 7.55 8.56 -28.25
CA LEU A 337 6.49 9.38 -27.67
C LEU A 337 6.90 10.85 -27.54
N ILE A 338 8.13 11.12 -27.10
CA ILE A 338 8.68 12.49 -27.03
C ILE A 338 8.73 13.12 -28.42
N ILE A 339 9.23 12.40 -29.43
CA ILE A 339 9.28 12.90 -30.81
C ILE A 339 7.89 13.22 -31.33
N LEU A 340 6.90 12.33 -31.13
CA LEU A 340 5.52 12.57 -31.53
C LEU A 340 4.92 13.82 -30.87
N ASN A 341 5.21 14.04 -29.59
CA ASN A 341 4.78 15.23 -28.86
C ASN A 341 5.42 16.51 -29.42
N VAL A 342 6.71 16.47 -29.78
CA VAL A 342 7.41 17.62 -30.38
C VAL A 342 6.94 17.88 -31.82
N MET A 343 6.75 16.85 -32.63
CA MET A 343 6.33 16.96 -34.02
C MET A 343 4.93 17.56 -34.18
N GLN A 344 4.03 17.37 -33.22
CA GLN A 344 2.70 18.01 -33.24
C GLN A 344 2.76 19.54 -33.12
N HIS A 345 3.93 20.14 -32.83
CA HIS A 345 4.15 21.58 -32.78
C HIS A 345 4.85 22.18 -34.00
N ILE A 346 5.35 21.33 -34.92
CA ILE A 346 5.99 21.74 -36.18
C ILE A 346 4.94 21.66 -37.28
#